data_AF-A0A817YJE2-F1
#
_entry.id   AF-A0A817YJE2-F1
#
_cell.length_a   1.000
_cell.length_b   1.000
_cell.length_c   1.000
_cell.angle_alpha   90.00
_cell.angle_beta   90.00
_cell.angle_gamma   90.00
#
_symmetry.space_group_name_H-M   'P 1'
#
loop_
_entity.id
_entity.type
_entity.pdbx_description
1 polymer ?
#
loop_
_entity_poly.entity_id
_entity_poly.type
_entity_poly.pdbx_seq_one_letter_code
_entity_poly.pdbx_strand_id
1 'polypeptide(L)'
;MSEIPIHIRHCILYELQLGNNASAATRNICAALGEGAVADRTCRDWFKRFREGDMSLEDRPRSGRPIESDIERLKVLIEDNPRLTIHDLKSFLHHVKSF
;
A
#
# COMPACT_ATOMS: atom_id res chain seq x y z
N MET A 1 -8.11 -9.10 4.07
CA MET A 1 -8.25 -7.90 4.93
C MET A 1 -9.12 -6.93 4.19
N SER A 2 -10.20 -6.48 4.82
CA SER A 2 -11.22 -5.57 4.28
C SER A 2 -10.56 -4.35 3.64
N GLU A 3 -10.88 -4.10 2.37
CA GLU A 3 -10.48 -2.87 1.68
C GLU A 3 -11.14 -1.70 2.40
N ILE A 4 -10.33 -0.88 3.07
CA ILE A 4 -10.85 0.35 3.65
C ILE A 4 -11.10 1.32 2.51
N PRO A 5 -12.33 1.86 2.39
CA PRO A 5 -12.66 2.78 1.33
C PRO A 5 -11.73 4.00 1.31
N ILE A 6 -11.40 4.49 0.11
CA ILE A 6 -10.50 5.64 -0.07
C ILE A 6 -10.97 6.88 0.71
N HIS A 7 -12.29 7.05 0.85
CA HIS A 7 -12.87 8.16 1.61
C HIS A 7 -12.50 8.11 3.10
N ILE A 8 -12.42 6.92 3.71
CA ILE A 8 -11.99 6.77 5.11
C ILE A 8 -10.53 7.20 5.28
N ARG A 9 -9.66 6.84 4.32
CA ARG A 9 -8.24 7.22 4.34
C ARG A 9 -8.08 8.74 4.27
N HIS A 10 -8.92 9.39 3.45
CA HIS A 10 -8.97 10.84 3.38
C HIS A 10 -9.42 11.47 4.71
N CYS A 11 -10.44 10.91 5.38
CA CYS A 11 -10.84 11.36 6.72
C CYS A 11 -9.73 11.20 7.75
N ILE A 12 -8.99 10.08 7.73
CA ILE A 12 -7.83 9.87 8.61
C ILE A 12 -6.76 10.95 8.38
N LEU A 13 -6.47 11.28 7.12
CA LEU A 13 -5.52 12.33 6.77
C LEU A 13 -5.98 13.71 7.25
N TYR A 14 -7.26 14.01 7.07
CA TYR A 14 -7.87 15.25 7.56
C TYR A 14 -7.74 15.39 9.08
N GLU A 15 -8.05 14.34 9.84
CA GLU A 15 -7.90 14.33 11.30
C GLU A 15 -6.45 14.55 11.75
N LEU A 16 -5.48 13.98 11.03
CA LEU A 16 -4.06 14.25 11.27
C LEU A 16 -3.72 15.73 11.04
N GLN A 17 -4.24 16.35 9.98
CA GLN A 17 -4.02 17.76 9.67
C GLN A 17 -4.67 18.71 10.69
N LEU A 18 -5.76 18.28 11.33
CA LEU A 18 -6.36 18.97 12.48
C LEU A 18 -5.51 18.87 13.76
N GLY A 19 -4.44 18.07 13.76
CA GLY A 19 -3.58 17.86 14.92
C GLY A 19 -4.11 16.82 15.91
N ASN A 20 -5.16 16.07 15.55
CA ASN A 20 -5.67 15.00 16.39
C ASN A 20 -4.71 13.81 16.43
N ASN A 21 -4.80 13.01 17.48
CA ASN A 21 -4.11 11.71 17.53
C ASN A 21 -5.01 10.60 16.96
N ALA A 22 -4.43 9.45 16.62
CA ALA A 22 -5.15 8.35 15.96
C ALA A 22 -6.37 7.84 16.75
N SER A 23 -6.31 7.85 18.08
CA SER A 23 -7.43 7.40 18.93
C SER A 23 -8.57 8.42 18.97
N ALA A 24 -8.28 9.72 18.95
CA ALA A 24 -9.28 10.76 18.74
C ALA A 24 -9.88 10.68 17.33
N ALA A 25 -9.05 10.56 16.31
CA ALA A 25 -9.47 10.41 14.92
C ALA A 25 -10.41 9.21 14.72
N THR A 26 -10.06 8.04 15.28
CA THR A 26 -10.91 6.83 15.21
C THR A 26 -12.29 7.09 15.79
N ARG A 27 -12.38 7.74 16.96
CA ARG A 27 -13.67 8.08 17.58
C ARG A 27 -14.46 9.09 16.75
N ASN A 28 -13.82 10.14 16.25
CA ASN A 28 -14.46 11.16 15.42
C ASN A 28 -15.02 10.55 14.13
N ILE A 29 -14.24 9.70 13.46
CA ILE A 29 -14.63 9.03 12.22
C ILE A 29 -15.79 8.06 12.46
N CYS A 30 -15.71 7.21 13.50
CA CYS A 30 -16.81 6.29 13.82
C CYS A 30 -18.08 7.05 14.25
N ALA A 31 -17.95 8.18 14.95
CA ALA A 31 -19.10 9.02 15.30
C ALA A 31 -19.77 9.64 14.05
N ALA A 32 -18.99 10.03 13.04
CA ALA A 32 -19.51 10.66 11.83
C ALA A 32 -20.02 9.66 10.78
N LEU A 33 -19.34 8.51 10.62
CA LEU A 33 -19.56 7.57 9.52
C LEU A 33 -20.18 6.23 9.96
N GLY A 34 -20.35 6.02 11.27
CA GLY A 34 -20.93 4.83 11.86
C GLY A 34 -19.93 4.00 12.67
N GLU A 35 -20.45 3.32 13.69
CA GLU A 35 -19.66 2.47 14.57
C GLU A 35 -18.92 1.40 13.75
N GLY A 36 -17.60 1.31 13.94
CA GLY A 36 -16.76 0.37 13.19
C GLY A 36 -16.38 0.81 11.78
N ALA A 37 -16.65 2.06 11.38
CA ALA A 37 -16.21 2.60 10.08
C ALA A 37 -14.68 2.49 9.86
N VAL A 38 -13.89 2.58 10.94
CA VAL A 38 -12.46 2.30 10.93
C VAL A 38 -12.02 1.64 12.24
N ALA A 39 -11.14 0.64 12.15
CA ALA A 39 -10.52 0.04 13.32
C ALA A 39 -9.35 0.91 13.84
N ASP A 40 -9.18 1.01 15.16
CA ASP A 40 -8.10 1.80 15.79
C ASP A 40 -6.71 1.41 15.25
N ARG A 41 -6.46 0.11 15.09
CA ARG A 41 -5.20 -0.38 14.49
C ARG A 41 -4.97 0.21 13.09
N THR A 42 -6.00 0.22 12.24
CA THR A 42 -5.81 0.73 10.89
C THR A 42 -5.65 2.24 10.86
N CYS A 43 -6.36 2.97 11.72
CA CYS A 43 -6.13 4.40 11.86
C CYS A 43 -4.68 4.69 12.27
N ARG A 44 -4.11 3.93 13.20
CA ARG A 44 -2.70 4.07 13.61
C ARG A 44 -1.72 3.76 12.47
N ASP A 45 -1.96 2.71 11.70
CA ASP A 45 -1.11 2.33 10.58
C ASP A 45 -1.06 3.44 9.51
N TRP A 46 -2.20 4.04 9.18
CA TRP A 46 -2.27 5.20 8.28
C TRP A 46 -1.63 6.45 8.86
N PHE A 47 -1.85 6.74 10.16
CA PHE A 47 -1.18 7.85 10.84
C PHE A 47 0.35 7.73 10.79
N LYS A 48 0.87 6.52 11.01
CA LYS A 48 2.30 6.25 10.90
C LYS A 48 2.80 6.56 9.49
N ARG A 49 2.11 6.03 8.47
CA ARG A 49 2.43 6.25 7.06
C ARG A 49 2.46 7.74 6.68
N PHE A 50 1.44 8.50 7.07
CA PHE A 50 1.39 9.94 6.78
C PHE A 50 2.47 10.73 7.50
N ARG A 51 2.82 10.35 8.74
CA ARG A 51 3.93 10.98 9.48
C ARG A 51 5.31 10.67 8.89
N GLU A 52 5.44 9.55 8.18
CA GLU A 52 6.63 9.21 7.40
C GLU A 52 6.71 9.99 6.06
N GLY A 53 5.71 10.85 5.76
CA GLY A 53 5.67 11.70 4.57
C GLY A 53 4.95 11.10 3.36
N ASP A 54 4.46 9.86 3.46
CA ASP A 54 3.72 9.18 2.40
C ASP A 54 2.23 9.54 2.47
N MET A 55 1.87 10.63 1.78
CA MET A 55 0.52 11.20 1.74
C MET A 55 -0.42 10.52 0.74
N SER A 56 0.02 9.44 0.08
CA SER A 56 -0.79 8.73 -0.91
C SER A 56 -1.94 7.99 -0.22
N LEU A 57 -3.15 8.14 -0.74
CA LEU A 57 -4.34 7.41 -0.27
C LEU A 57 -4.43 6.01 -0.89
N GLU A 58 -3.60 5.71 -1.88
CA GLU A 58 -3.58 4.42 -2.54
C GLU A 58 -2.93 3.36 -1.65
N ASP A 59 -3.37 2.12 -1.80
CA ASP A 59 -2.66 1.01 -1.17
C ASP A 59 -1.25 0.92 -1.75
N ARG A 60 -0.28 0.62 -0.89
CA ARG A 60 1.05 0.25 -1.39
C ARG A 60 0.90 -0.99 -2.28
N PRO A 61 1.72 -1.10 -3.34
CA PRO A 61 1.76 -2.31 -4.15
C PRO A 61 1.84 -3.53 -3.21
N ARG A 62 0.84 -4.40 -3.29
CA ARG A 62 0.81 -5.59 -2.43
C ARG A 62 2.05 -6.41 -2.78
N SER A 63 2.85 -6.75 -1.78
CA SER A 63 3.96 -7.67 -1.99
C SER A 63 3.40 -9.06 -2.32
N GLY A 64 3.50 -9.46 -3.59
CA GLY A 64 3.05 -10.77 -4.05
C GLY A 64 2.48 -10.71 -5.47
N ARG A 65 2.69 -11.79 -6.22
CA ARG A 65 2.48 -11.94 -7.68
C ARG A 65 3.26 -10.91 -8.52
N PRO A 66 4.03 -11.34 -9.54
CA PRO A 66 4.65 -10.40 -10.47
C PRO A 66 3.59 -9.49 -11.10
N ILE A 67 3.89 -8.20 -11.22
CA ILE A 67 3.02 -7.24 -11.90
C ILE A 67 3.05 -7.58 -13.41
N GLU A 68 2.02 -7.22 -14.17
CA GLU A 68 1.98 -7.48 -15.62
C GLU A 68 3.25 -6.97 -16.35
N SER A 69 3.81 -5.85 -15.90
CA SER A 69 5.10 -5.32 -16.36
C SER A 69 6.28 -6.26 -16.11
N ASP A 70 6.29 -6.99 -15.00
CA ASP A 70 7.31 -7.99 -14.69
C ASP A 70 7.17 -9.20 -15.60
N ILE A 71 5.93 -9.60 -15.93
CA ILE A 71 5.65 -10.73 -16.83
C ILE A 71 6.10 -10.40 -18.26
N GLU A 72 5.79 -9.20 -18.77
CA GLU A 72 6.24 -8.78 -20.10
C GLU A 72 7.76 -8.66 -20.19
N ARG A 73 8.42 -8.14 -19.14
CA ARG A 73 9.89 -8.15 -19.06
C ARG A 73 10.48 -9.56 -19.09
N LEU A 74 9.88 -10.50 -18.36
CA LEU A 74 10.32 -11.89 -18.37
C LEU A 74 10.14 -12.55 -19.74
N LYS A 75 9.04 -12.26 -20.44
CA LYS A 75 8.80 -12.78 -21.80
C LYS A 75 9.89 -12.31 -22.77
N VAL A 76 10.20 -11.01 -22.79
CA VAL A 76 11.26 -10.45 -23.65
C VAL A 76 12.61 -11.10 -23.35
N LEU A 77 12.95 -11.32 -22.07
CA LEU A 77 14.20 -11.99 -21.70
C LEU A 77 14.27 -13.45 -22.19
N ILE A 78 13.16 -14.19 -22.08
CA ILE A 78 13.08 -15.58 -22.54
C ILE A 78 13.11 -15.66 -24.07
N GLU A 79 12.49 -14.71 -24.77
CA GLU A 79 12.52 -14.61 -26.23
C GLU A 79 13.93 -14.29 -26.76
N ASP A 80 14.65 -13.38 -26.09
CA ASP A 80 16.03 -13.01 -26.44
C ASP A 80 17.03 -14.14 -26.15
N ASN A 81 16.88 -14.81 -25.00
CA ASN A 81 17.70 -15.96 -24.63
C ASN A 81 16.89 -17.08 -23.96
N PRO A 82 16.46 -18.10 -24.73
CA PRO A 82 15.70 -19.23 -24.21
C PRO A 82 16.46 -20.13 -23.22
N ARG A 83 17.77 -19.95 -23.06
CA ARG A 83 18.61 -20.76 -22.16
C ARG A 83 18.69 -20.17 -20.75
N LEU A 84 18.05 -19.03 -20.49
CA LEU A 84 18.01 -18.43 -19.17
C LEU A 84 17.38 -19.40 -18.16
N THR A 85 18.05 -19.60 -17.05
CA THR A 85 17.54 -20.41 -15.96
C THR A 85 16.57 -19.60 -15.10
N ILE A 86 15.75 -20.30 -14.30
CA ILE A 86 14.88 -19.66 -13.31
C ILE A 86 15.70 -18.79 -12.34
N HIS A 87 16.94 -19.17 -12.04
CA HIS A 87 17.83 -18.40 -11.18
C HIS A 87 18.26 -17.08 -11.82
N ASP A 88 18.57 -17.09 -13.12
CA ASP A 88 18.93 -15.89 -13.89
C ASP A 88 17.73 -14.93 -13.94
N LEU A 89 16.55 -15.45 -14.32
CA LEU A 89 15.29 -14.70 -14.39
C LEU A 89 14.92 -14.05 -13.05
N LYS A 90 15.11 -14.79 -11.96
CA LYS A 90 14.87 -14.27 -10.61
C LYS A 90 15.79 -13.09 -10.29
N SER A 91 17.06 -13.16 -10.67
CA SER A 91 18.04 -12.09 -10.44
C SER A 91 17.65 -10.79 -11.17
N PHE A 92 17.05 -10.88 -12.35
CA PHE A 92 16.51 -9.71 -13.09
C PHE A 92 15.32 -9.05 -12.38
N LEU A 93 14.49 -9.82 -11.67
CA LEU A 93 13.37 -9.28 -10.89
C LEU A 93 13.81 -8.60 -9.58
N HIS A 94 14.93 -9.05 -8.99
CA HIS A 94 15.43 -8.49 -7.73
C HIS A 94 16.06 -7.10 -7.87
N HIS A 95 16.44 -6.68 -9.08
CA HIS A 95 17.03 -5.35 -9.31
C HIS A 95 16.01 -4.19 -9.28
N VAL A 96 14.70 -4.48 -9.23
CA VAL A 96 13.62 -3.47 -9.19
C VAL A 96 13.13 -3.23 -7.75
N LYS A 97 13.58 -4.03 -6.77
CA LYS A 97 13.19 -3.91 -5.35
C LYS A 97 14.31 -3.31 -4.51
N SER A 98 14.54 -2.02 -4.71
CA SER A 98 15.20 -1.15 -3.75
C SER A 98 14.31 0.07 -3.52
N PHE A 99 13.33 -0.08 -2.63
CA PHE A 99 12.66 1.01 -1.94
C PHE A 99 12.70 0.69 -0.44
#